data_AF-A0A0N0A928-F1
#
_entry.id   AF-A0A0N0A928-F1
#
_cell.length_a   1.000
_cell.length_b   1.000
_cell.length_c   1.000
_cell.angle_alpha   90.00
_cell.angle_beta   90.00
_cell.angle_gamma   90.00
#
_symmetry.space_group_name_H-M   'P 1'
#
loop_
_entity.id
_entity.type
_entity.pdbx_description
1 polymer ?
#
loop_
_entity_poly.entity_id
_entity_poly.type
_entity_poly.pdbx_seq_one_letter_code
_entity_poly.pdbx_strand_id
1 'polypeptide(L)' 'MLKAVLRGLAAASLTVLPLTVSAPAHAAETLPLTEAVAALPLGTESRDGYDRDAFRHWNAGANPTDGCNTRAEVLISEAV' A
#
# COMPACT_ATOMS: atom_id res chain seq x y z
N MET A 1 8.55 62.10 3.97
CA MET A 1 8.47 61.07 5.03
C MET A 1 7.37 60.06 4.73
N LEU A 2 6.08 60.40 4.88
CA LEU A 2 4.95 59.45 4.75
C LEU A 2 4.84 58.72 3.38
N LYS A 3 5.07 59.43 2.27
CA LYS A 3 5.03 58.84 0.91
C LYS A 3 6.14 57.83 0.63
N ALA A 4 7.29 57.96 1.28
CA ALA A 4 8.41 57.03 1.13
C ALA A 4 8.15 55.74 1.91
N VAL A 5 7.58 55.85 3.11
CA VAL A 5 7.15 54.72 3.94
C VAL A 5 6.05 53.91 3.23
N LEU A 6 5.06 54.59 2.63
CA LEU A 6 3.96 53.93 1.91
C LEU A 6 4.45 53.14 0.68
N ARG A 7 5.45 53.67 -0.03
CA ARG A 7 6.09 52.98 -1.18
C ARG A 7 6.95 51.79 -0.75
N GLY A 8 7.66 51.91 0.38
CA GLY A 8 8.40 50.80 0.96
C GLY A 8 7.50 49.64 1.39
N LEU A 9 6.34 49.96 1.99
CA LEU A 9 5.37 48.96 2.41
C LEU A 9 4.75 48.22 1.21
N ALA A 10 4.41 48.95 0.14
CA ALA A 10 3.89 48.35 -1.10
C ALA A 10 4.91 47.42 -1.77
N ALA A 11 6.18 47.82 -1.81
CA ALA A 11 7.26 46.97 -2.35
C ALA A 11 7.47 45.70 -1.50
N ALA A 12 7.45 45.82 -0.17
CA ALA A 12 7.56 44.68 0.74
C ALA A 12 6.38 43.71 0.62
N SER A 13 5.17 44.23 0.37
CA SER A 13 3.96 43.42 0.16
C SER A 13 4.09 42.53 -1.08
N LEU A 14 4.68 43.08 -2.16
CA LEU A 14 4.84 42.37 -3.43
C LEU A 14 5.89 41.25 -3.35
N THR A 15 6.91 41.41 -2.51
CA THR A 15 7.96 40.40 -2.31
C THR A 15 7.54 39.22 -1.44
N VAL A 16 6.53 39.39 -0.58
CA VAL A 16 6.06 38.33 0.34
C VAL A 16 4.94 37.48 -0.29
N LEU A 17 4.26 38.00 -1.31
CA LEU A 17 3.17 37.32 -2.02
C LEU A 17 3.50 35.90 -2.51
N PRO A 18 4.69 35.59 -3.07
CA PRO A 18 5.04 34.25 -3.55
C PRO A 18 5.12 33.20 -2.44
N LEU A 19 5.37 33.61 -1.18
CA LEU A 19 5.45 32.68 -0.04
C LEU A 19 4.08 32.19 0.44
N THR A 20 3.00 32.78 -0.07
CA THR A 20 1.62 32.39 0.27
C THR A 20 0.98 31.46 -0.75
N VAL A 21 1.67 31.18 -1.86
CA VAL A 21 1.19 30.28 -2.90
C VAL A 21 1.44 28.83 -2.48
N SER A 22 0.38 28.02 -2.40
CA SER A 22 0.52 26.57 -2.25
C SER A 22 1.33 26.01 -3.43
N ALA A 23 2.32 25.18 -3.11
CA ALA A 23 3.07 24.46 -4.13
C ALA A 23 2.11 23.66 -5.02
N PRO A 24 2.37 23.58 -6.34
CA PRO A 24 1.56 22.73 -7.21
C PRO A 24 1.64 21.29 -6.69
N ALA A 25 0.48 20.63 -6.63
CA ALA A 25 0.43 19.21 -6.31
C ALA A 25 1.20 18.46 -7.41
N HIS A 26 2.32 17.85 -7.02
CA HIS A 26 3.06 16.97 -7.91
C HIS A 26 2.27 15.66 -7.98
N ALA A 27 2.13 15.10 -9.19
CA ALA A 27 1.56 13.77 -9.34
C ALA A 27 2.38 12.79 -8.49
N ALA A 28 1.71 11.90 -7.77
CA ALA A 28 2.38 10.80 -7.10
C ALA A 28 3.17 10.01 -8.14
N GLU A 29 4.41 9.63 -7.82
CA GLU A 29 5.18 8.74 -8.67
C GLU A 29 4.39 7.44 -8.86
N THR A 30 4.19 7.06 -10.13
CA THR A 30 3.53 5.81 -10.47
C THR A 30 4.56 4.69 -10.43
N LEU A 31 4.31 3.68 -9.59
CA LEU A 31 5.12 2.48 -9.52
C LEU A 31 4.42 1.34 -10.27
N PRO A 32 5.12 0.57 -11.13
CA PRO A 32 4.55 -0.64 -11.73
C PRO A 32 4.04 -1.60 -10.65
N LEU A 33 2.89 -2.24 -10.89
CA LEU A 33 2.25 -3.12 -9.90
C LEU A 33 3.21 -4.21 -9.39
N THR A 34 3.98 -4.81 -10.28
CA THR A 34 4.95 -5.85 -9.93
C THR A 34 6.04 -5.34 -9.00
N GLU A 35 6.51 -4.11 -9.21
CA GLU A 35 7.50 -3.46 -8.35
C GLU A 35 6.88 -3.05 -7.01
N ALA A 36 5.64 -2.57 -7.01
CA ALA A 36 4.92 -2.24 -5.79
C ALA A 36 4.69 -3.46 -4.89
N VAL A 37 4.31 -4.60 -5.48
CA VAL A 37 4.17 -5.87 -4.74
C VAL A 37 5.51 -6.34 -4.20
N ALA A 38 6.58 -6.26 -4.99
CA ALA A 38 7.92 -6.64 -4.56
C ALA A 38 8.48 -5.74 -3.45
N ALA A 39 8.04 -4.48 -3.37
CA ALA A 39 8.46 -3.53 -2.36
C ALA A 39 7.75 -3.72 -1.00
N LEU A 40 6.72 -4.58 -0.90
CA LEU A 40 6.03 -4.83 0.36
C LEU A 40 6.99 -5.45 1.40
N PRO A 41 7.06 -4.90 2.63
CA PRO A 41 7.90 -5.47 3.67
C PRO A 41 7.39 -6.86 4.06
N LEU A 42 8.32 -7.81 4.20
CA LEU A 42 7.99 -9.14 4.70
C LEU A 42 7.70 -9.05 6.20
N GLY A 43 6.49 -9.43 6.59
CA GLY A 43 6.09 -9.58 7.99
C GLY A 43 6.27 -11.01 8.47
N THR A 44 6.37 -11.18 9.79
CA THR A 44 6.21 -12.51 10.40
C THR A 44 4.75 -12.95 10.26
N GLU A 45 4.53 -14.18 9.80
CA GLU A 45 3.21 -14.78 9.79
C GLU A 45 2.69 -14.91 11.24
N SER A 46 1.58 -14.25 11.56
CA SER A 46 0.85 -14.54 12.80
C SER A 46 -0.10 -15.70 12.55
N ARG A 47 -0.04 -16.69 13.46
CA ARG A 47 -0.96 -17.83 13.51
C ARG A 47 -1.87 -17.74 14.73
N ASP A 48 -1.97 -16.56 15.33
CA ASP A 48 -2.79 -16.35 16.52
C ASP A 48 -4.26 -16.64 16.20
N GLY A 49 -4.89 -17.49 17.00
CA GLY A 49 -6.26 -17.96 16.77
C GLY A 49 -6.40 -19.03 15.68
N TYR A 50 -5.30 -19.48 15.04
CA TYR A 50 -5.35 -20.61 14.13
C TYR A 50 -5.46 -21.93 14.91
N ASP A 51 -6.56 -22.64 14.70
CA ASP A 51 -6.77 -24.00 15.17
C ASP A 51 -6.88 -24.95 13.97
N ARG A 52 -5.94 -25.88 13.84
CA ARG A 52 -5.96 -26.86 12.74
C ARG A 52 -7.17 -27.78 12.81
N ASP A 53 -7.63 -28.12 14.02
CA ASP A 53 -8.69 -29.09 14.24
C ASP A 53 -10.08 -28.52 13.92
N ALA A 54 -10.20 -27.18 13.82
CA ALA A 54 -11.38 -26.53 13.29
C ALA A 54 -11.64 -26.89 11.80
N PHE A 55 -10.61 -27.29 11.05
CA PHE A 55 -10.67 -27.61 9.62
C PHE A 55 -10.80 -29.12 9.37
N ARG A 56 -11.84 -29.75 9.92
CA ARG A 56 -12.07 -31.20 9.88
C ARG A 56 -12.13 -31.83 8.49
N HIS A 57 -12.49 -31.03 7.48
CA HIS A 57 -12.59 -31.48 6.09
C HIS A 57 -11.28 -31.33 5.32
N TRP A 58 -10.26 -30.67 5.89
CA TRP A 58 -8.91 -30.59 5.32
C TRP A 58 -8.07 -31.78 5.77
N ASN A 59 -8.33 -32.92 5.15
CA ASN A 59 -7.78 -34.24 5.49
C ASN A 59 -6.88 -34.76 4.36
N ALA A 60 -6.75 -36.09 4.25
CA ALA A 60 -5.95 -36.78 3.24
C ALA A 60 -6.55 -36.74 1.82
N GLY A 61 -7.52 -35.87 1.56
CA GLY A 61 -8.14 -35.73 0.25
C GLY A 61 -9.20 -36.80 -0.03
N ALA A 62 -9.68 -36.81 -1.26
CA ALA A 62 -10.64 -37.79 -1.77
C ALA A 62 -10.01 -39.18 -1.92
N ASN A 63 -8.71 -39.24 -2.23
CA ASN A 63 -7.94 -40.49 -2.31
C ASN A 63 -6.82 -40.50 -1.25
N PRO A 64 -7.03 -41.17 -0.10
CA PRO A 64 -6.07 -41.15 1.01
C PRO A 64 -4.69 -41.76 0.70
N THR A 65 -4.52 -42.43 -0.45
CA THR A 65 -3.31 -43.18 -0.80
C THR A 65 -2.41 -42.49 -1.82
N ASP A 66 -2.85 -41.39 -2.41
CA ASP A 66 -2.08 -40.69 -3.45
C ASP A 66 -1.15 -39.58 -2.90
N GLY A 67 -1.25 -39.28 -1.61
CA GLY A 67 -0.45 -38.25 -0.95
C GLY A 67 -0.92 -36.81 -1.20
N CYS A 68 -2.04 -36.61 -1.91
CA CYS A 68 -2.65 -35.30 -2.11
C CYS A 68 -3.66 -35.01 -0.98
N ASN A 69 -3.34 -34.05 -0.13
CA ASN A 69 -4.31 -33.59 0.88
C ASN A 69 -5.38 -32.70 0.24
N THR A 70 -6.49 -32.47 0.95
CA THR A 70 -7.63 -31.67 0.44
C THR A 70 -7.21 -30.28 -0.06
N ARG A 71 -6.20 -29.65 0.56
CA ARG A 71 -5.69 -28.34 0.10
C ARG A 71 -5.04 -28.47 -1.28
N ALA A 72 -4.22 -29.48 -1.49
CA ALA A 72 -3.55 -29.70 -2.78
C ALA A 72 -4.57 -30.01 -3.88
N GLU A 73 -5.60 -30.81 -3.58
CA GLU A 73 -6.68 -31.11 -4.52
C GLU A 73 -7.43 -29.85 -4.98
N VAL A 74 -7.79 -28.97 -4.04
CA VAL A 74 -8.43 -27.68 -4.36
C VAL A 74 -7.51 -26.80 -5.20
N LEU A 75 -6.22 -26.71 -4.88
CA LEU A 75 -5.29 -25.91 -5.68
C LEU A 75 -5.20 -26.41 -7.13
N ILE A 76 -5.25 -27.73 -7.33
CA ILE A 76 -5.26 -28.33 -8.68
C ILE A 76 -6.58 -28.01 -9.40
N SER A 77 -7.74 -28.04 -8.71
CA SER A 77 -9.03 -27.76 -9.33
C SER A 77 -9.19 -26.30 -9.76
N GLU A 78 -8.65 -25.36 -8.98
CA GLU A 78 -8.78 -23.92 -9.21
C GLU A 78 -7.67 -23.33 -10.10
N ALA A 79 -6.66 -24.12 -10.48
CA ALA A 79 -5.53 -23.65 -11.29
C ALA A 79 -5.84 -23.44 -12.79
N VAL A 80 -7.13 -23.33 -13.17
CA VAL A 80 -7.62 -23.18 -14.55
C VAL A 80 -7.97 -21.75 -14.94
#